data_AF-A0A662Q6T7-F1
#
_entry.id   AF-A0A662Q6T7-F1
#
_cell.length_a   1.000
_cell.length_b   1.000
_cell.length_c   1.000
_cell.angle_alpha   90.00
_cell.angle_beta   90.00
_cell.angle_gamma   90.00
#
_symmetry.space_group_name_H-M   'P 1'
#
loop_
_entity.id
_entity.type
_entity.pdbx_description
1 polymer ?
#
loop_
_entity_poly.entity_id
_entity_poly.type
_entity_poly.pdbx_seq_one_letter_code
_entity_poly.pdbx_strand_id
1 'polypeptide(L)' 'MNLRCPKCGEGMSCFDKSLSASIGPFTVKKFLPSELQEYNSVEIRVCKNCGYMEIYWKR' A
#
# COMPACT_ATOMS: atom_id res chain seq x y z
N MET A 1 -9.51 -12.92 6.91
CA MET A 1 -8.29 -13.75 6.68
C MET A 1 -7.24 -13.32 7.70
N ASN A 2 -6.71 -14.25 8.50
CA ASN A 2 -5.61 -13.95 9.42
C ASN A 2 -4.30 -13.87 8.62
N LEU A 3 -3.90 -12.66 8.25
CA LEU A 3 -2.61 -12.41 7.59
C LEU A 3 -1.48 -12.61 8.60
N ARG A 4 -0.64 -13.60 8.35
CA ARG A 4 0.51 -13.97 9.17
C ARG A 4 1.78 -13.48 8.49
N CYS A 5 2.69 -12.92 9.28
CA CYS A 5 3.97 -12.44 8.81
C CYS A 5 4.82 -13.63 8.35
N PRO A 6 5.35 -13.62 7.10
CA PRO A 6 6.18 -14.71 6.60
C PRO A 6 7.56 -14.77 7.27
N LYS A 7 7.95 -13.74 8.03
CA LYS A 7 9.24 -13.67 8.73
C LYS A 7 9.19 -14.15 10.17
N CYS A 8 8.15 -13.82 10.93
CA CYS A 8 8.06 -14.15 12.35
C CYS A 8 6.77 -14.86 12.77
N GLY A 9 5.85 -15.14 11.84
CA GLY A 9 4.59 -15.84 12.14
C GLY A 9 3.54 -15.00 12.91
N GLU A 10 3.87 -13.78 13.31
CA GLU A 10 2.95 -12.88 14.01
C GLU A 10 1.90 -12.26 13.09
N GLY A 11 0.87 -11.66 13.67
CA GLY A 11 -0.18 -10.96 12.91
C GLY A 11 0.34 -9.76 12.12
N MET A 12 -0.29 -9.52 10.97
CA MET A 12 -0.05 -8.32 10.16
C MET A 12 -1.27 -7.39 10.19
N SER A 13 -1.00 -6.09 10.19
CA SER A 13 -2.02 -5.06 9.95
C SER A 13 -2.05 -4.68 8.48
N CYS A 14 -3.25 -4.42 7.98
CA CYS A 14 -3.51 -4.06 6.59
C CYS A 14 -4.14 -2.67 6.55
N PHE A 15 -3.67 -1.83 5.63
CA PHE A 15 -4.29 -0.53 5.36
C PHE A 15 -4.27 -0.21 3.87
N ASP A 16 -5.43 0.18 3.36
CA ASP A 16 -5.59 0.65 1.98
C ASP A 16 -5.49 2.17 1.92
N LYS A 17 -4.78 2.67 0.91
CA LYS A 17 -4.68 4.10 0.59
C LYS A 17 -5.06 4.34 -0.86
N SER A 18 -6.06 5.18 -1.07
CA SER A 18 -6.41 5.68 -2.41
C SER A 18 -5.35 6.64 -2.93
N LEU A 19 -5.02 6.54 -4.21
CA LEU A 19 -4.15 7.47 -4.93
C LEU A 19 -4.91 8.67 -5.53
N SER A 20 -6.19 8.81 -5.21
CA SER A 20 -7.06 9.91 -5.67
C SER A 20 -6.81 11.25 -4.96
N ALA A 21 -5.91 11.29 -3.96
CA ALA A 21 -5.56 12.52 -3.27
C ALA A 21 -5.05 13.58 -4.26
N SER A 22 -5.53 14.81 -4.08
CA SER A 22 -5.15 15.96 -4.91
C SER A 22 -4.73 17.11 -4.00
N ILE A 23 -3.66 17.82 -4.40
CA ILE A 23 -3.19 19.05 -3.75
C ILE A 23 -3.34 20.16 -4.79
N GLY A 24 -4.42 20.94 -4.68
CA GLY A 24 -4.80 21.93 -5.69
C GLY A 24 -5.08 21.26 -7.05
N PRO A 25 -4.53 21.79 -8.18
CA PRO A 25 -4.75 21.22 -9.51
C PRO A 25 -3.95 19.93 -9.77
N PHE A 26 -3.09 19.50 -8.83
CA PHE A 26 -2.21 18.36 -9.01
C PHE A 26 -2.75 17.11 -8.30
N THR A 27 -2.89 16.02 -9.05
CA THR A 27 -3.26 14.70 -8.52
C THR A 27 -1.98 13.93 -8.17
N VAL A 28 -1.93 13.31 -7.00
CA VAL A 28 -0.79 12.47 -6.56
C VAL A 28 -0.43 11.43 -7.61
N LYS A 29 -1.45 10.86 -8.27
CA LYS A 29 -1.31 9.89 -9.37
C LYS A 29 -0.43 10.38 -10.53
N LYS A 30 -0.46 11.68 -10.88
CA LYS A 30 0.37 12.24 -11.98
C LYS A 30 1.85 12.36 -11.63
N PHE A 31 2.19 12.34 -10.34
CA PHE A 31 3.58 12.39 -9.87
C PHE A 31 4.21 11.01 -9.70
N LEU A 32 3.43 9.94 -9.81
CA LEU A 32 3.97 8.59 -9.76
C LEU A 32 4.69 8.25 -11.08
N PRO A 33 5.70 7.37 -11.05
CA PRO A 33 6.24 6.73 -12.26
C PRO A 33 5.13 6.19 -13.17
N SER A 34 5.34 6.26 -14.49
CA SER A 34 4.37 5.87 -15.53
C SER A 34 3.74 4.51 -15.29
N GLU A 35 4.55 3.55 -14.84
CA GLU A 35 4.14 2.16 -14.59
C GLU A 35 3.14 2.05 -13.43
N LEU A 36 3.18 3.00 -12.52
CA LEU A 36 2.34 3.02 -11.31
C LEU A 36 1.07 3.87 -11.48
N GLN A 37 0.98 4.64 -12.57
CA GLN A 37 -0.18 5.47 -12.86
C GLN A 37 -1.40 4.66 -13.34
N GLU A 38 -1.29 3.36 -13.63
CA GLU A 38 -2.48 2.54 -13.91
C GLU A 38 -3.27 2.19 -12.64
N TYR A 39 -2.63 2.24 -11.48
CA TYR A 39 -3.23 1.82 -10.21
C TYR A 39 -4.04 2.95 -9.56
N ASN A 40 -5.05 2.57 -8.79
CA ASN A 40 -5.96 3.50 -8.09
C ASN A 40 -5.74 3.51 -6.58
N SER A 41 -5.17 2.44 -6.03
CA SER A 41 -4.87 2.35 -4.60
C SER A 41 -3.67 1.48 -4.32
N VAL A 42 -3.16 1.58 -3.10
CA VAL A 42 -2.10 0.75 -2.56
C VAL A 42 -2.60 0.12 -1.27
N GLU A 43 -2.48 -1.21 -1.17
CA GLU A 43 -2.64 -1.93 0.07
C GLU A 43 -1.27 -2.16 0.69
N ILE A 44 -1.09 -1.73 1.93
CA ILE A 44 0.15 -1.93 2.67
C ILE A 44 -0.15 -2.87 3.82
N ARG A 45 0.67 -3.92 3.93
CA ARG A 45 0.63 -4.86 5.04
C ARG A 45 1.90 -4.72 5.84
N VAL A 46 1.78 -4.53 7.15
CA VAL A 46 2.95 -4.42 8.04
C VAL A 46 2.80 -5.33 9.25
N CYS A 47 3.86 -6.06 9.56
CA CYS A 47 3.96 -6.81 10.81
C CYS A 47 4.32 -5.85 11.95
N LYS A 48 3.47 -5.80 12.99
CA LYS A 48 3.73 -4.93 14.17
C LYS A 48 4.90 -5.40 15.02
N ASN A 49 5.30 -6.67 14.91
CA ASN A 49 6.36 -7.26 15.73
C ASN A 49 7.75 -7.01 15.11
N CYS A 50 7.96 -7.42 13.86
CA CYS A 50 9.29 -7.36 13.23
C CYS A 50 9.43 -6.27 12.15
N GLY A 51 8.37 -5.52 11.85
CA GLY A 51 8.39 -4.46 10.84
C GLY A 51 8.39 -4.93 9.39
N TYR A 52 8.32 -6.23 9.11
CA TYR A 52 8.20 -6.75 7.75
C TYR A 52 6.99 -6.14 7.02
N MET A 53 7.20 -5.66 5.80
CA MET A 53 6.21 -4.92 5.03
C MET A 53 6.04 -5.49 3.63
N GLU A 54 4.80 -5.55 3.17
CA GLU A 54 4.40 -5.87 1.80
C GLU A 54 3.57 -4.72 1.23
N ILE A 55 3.78 -4.41 -0.05
CA ILE A 55 3.07 -3.34 -0.76
C ILE A 55 2.42 -3.96 -2.00
N TYR A 56 1.11 -3.81 -2.12
CA TYR A 56 0.33 -4.31 -3.25
C TYR A 56 -0.36 -3.16 -3.97
N TRP A 57 -0.05 -2.98 -5.24
CA TRP A 57 -0.69 -2.00 -6.10
C TRP A 57 -1.99 -2.57 -6.66
N LYS A 58 -3.10 -1.84 -6.46
CA LYS A 58 -4.44 -2.26 -6.86
C LYS A 58 -4.97 -1.33 -7.95
N ARG A 59 -5.45 -1.94 -9.04
CA ARG A 59 -6.11 -1.24 -10.14
C ARG A 59 -7.50 -0.80 -9.71
#